data_AF-A0A1E4I9L3-F1
#
_entry.id   AF-A0A1E4I9L3-F1
#
_cell.length_a   1.000
_cell.length_b   1.000
_cell.length_c   1.000
_cell.angle_alpha   90.00
_cell.angle_beta   90.00
_cell.angle_gamma   90.00
#
_symmetry.space_group_name_H-M   'P 1'
#
loop_
_entity.id
_entity.type
_entity.pdbx_description
1 polymer ?
#
loop_
_entity_poly.entity_id
_entity_poly.type
_entity_poly.pdbx_seq_one_letter_code
_entity_poly.pdbx_strand_id
1 'polypeptide(L)'
;MNVRDHGLQRERTTLSWRRTALAAALVSVLMIRGGMMHRAPMEIIAAVWLMLPVAAVRVRSSGAGRRTVLGTAAVGVAGAGLLTIAQILYR
;
A
#
# COMPACT_ATOMS: atom_id res chain seq x y z
N MET A 1 20.38 -16.40 -30.37
CA MET A 1 18.90 -16.45 -30.41
C MET A 1 18.38 -16.18 -29.00
N ASN A 2 17.93 -14.94 -28.74
CA ASN A 2 17.48 -14.51 -27.41
C ASN A 2 16.05 -15.01 -27.15
N VAL A 3 15.94 -16.19 -26.55
CA VAL A 3 14.70 -16.66 -25.92
C VAL A 3 14.41 -15.67 -24.78
N ARG A 4 13.46 -14.75 -25.02
CA ARG A 4 12.93 -13.91 -23.95
C ARG A 4 12.12 -14.83 -23.04
N ASP A 5 12.67 -15.14 -21.88
CA ASP A 5 12.00 -15.87 -20.79
C ASP A 5 10.86 -15.02 -20.18
N HIS A 6 9.80 -14.81 -20.95
CA HIS A 6 8.62 -14.07 -20.51
C HIS A 6 7.93 -14.73 -19.30
N GLY A 7 8.13 -16.04 -19.10
CA GLY A 7 7.63 -16.80 -17.94
C GLY A 7 8.33 -16.39 -16.64
N LEU A 8 9.68 -16.43 -16.60
CA LEU A 8 10.46 -16.06 -15.41
C LEU A 8 10.23 -14.60 -14.98
N GLN A 9 9.94 -13.71 -15.93
CA GLN A 9 9.73 -12.29 -15.63
C GLN A 9 8.40 -12.02 -14.91
N ARG A 10 7.36 -12.82 -15.19
CA ARG A 10 6.05 -12.74 -14.49
C ARG A 10 6.15 -13.23 -13.04
N GLU A 11 6.90 -14.28 -12.80
CA GLU A 11 7.13 -14.77 -11.43
C GLU A 11 7.93 -13.77 -10.58
N ARG A 12 8.99 -13.17 -11.15
CA ARG A 12 9.77 -12.15 -10.43
C ARG A 12 8.96 -10.89 -10.15
N THR A 13 8.10 -10.47 -11.07
CA THR A 13 7.22 -9.31 -10.83
C THR A 13 6.13 -9.61 -9.81
N THR A 14 5.49 -10.78 -9.85
CA THR A 14 4.47 -11.14 -8.84
C THR A 14 5.07 -11.23 -7.44
N LEU A 15 6.28 -11.75 -7.30
CA LEU A 15 6.98 -11.78 -6.00
C LEU A 15 7.30 -10.37 -5.48
N SER A 16 7.78 -9.46 -6.34
CA SER A 16 8.07 -8.08 -5.92
C SER A 16 6.80 -7.34 -5.49
N TRP A 17 5.67 -7.54 -6.19
CA TRP A 17 4.37 -7.01 -5.79
C TRP A 17 3.86 -7.57 -4.46
N ARG A 18 4.07 -8.86 -4.18
CA ARG A 18 3.72 -9.45 -2.88
C ARG A 18 4.54 -8.85 -1.75
N ARG A 19 5.84 -8.61 -1.98
CA ARG A 19 6.73 -7.97 -0.99
C ARG A 19 6.31 -6.52 -0.70
N THR A 20 5.96 -5.74 -1.71
CA THR A 20 5.46 -4.37 -1.49
C THR A 20 4.12 -4.35 -0.78
N ALA A 21 3.21 -5.29 -1.09
CA ALA A 21 1.95 -5.42 -0.35
C ALA A 21 2.17 -5.79 1.12
N LEU A 22 3.10 -6.71 1.43
CA LEU A 22 3.46 -7.05 2.81
C LEU A 22 4.08 -5.86 3.55
N ALA A 23 4.99 -5.12 2.92
CA ALA A 23 5.57 -3.92 3.51
C ALA A 23 4.49 -2.86 3.80
N ALA A 24 3.55 -2.63 2.87
CA ALA A 24 2.44 -1.71 3.07
C ALA A 24 1.51 -2.16 4.21
N ALA A 25 1.24 -3.46 4.32
CA ALA A 25 0.45 -4.02 5.42
C ALA A 25 1.14 -3.82 6.78
N LEU A 26 2.46 -4.07 6.86
CA LEU A 26 3.23 -3.83 8.08
C LEU A 26 3.21 -2.36 8.49
N VAL A 27 3.35 -1.44 7.53
CA VAL A 27 3.27 0.01 7.79
C VAL A 27 1.88 0.41 8.30
N SER A 28 0.80 -0.14 7.72
CA SER A 28 -0.57 0.08 8.21
C SER A 28 -0.72 -0.39 9.66
N VAL A 29 -0.27 -1.60 9.98
CA VAL A 29 -0.31 -2.14 11.35
C VAL A 29 0.50 -1.27 12.32
N LEU A 30 1.66 -0.78 11.89
CA LEU A 30 2.51 0.07 12.72
C LEU A 30 1.87 1.44 13.00
N MET A 31 1.18 2.03 12.01
CA MET A 31 0.39 3.26 12.22
C MET A 31 -0.78 3.02 13.19
N ILE A 32 -1.50 1.91 13.09
CA ILE A 32 -2.58 1.58 14.03
C ILE A 32 -2.04 1.52 15.46
N ARG A 33 -0.91 0.81 15.64
CA ARG A 33 -0.25 0.70 16.94
C ARG A 33 0.22 2.06 17.46
N GLY A 34 0.78 2.90 16.59
CA GLY A 34 1.17 4.29 16.92
C GLY A 34 0.00 5.11 17.43
N GLY A 35 -1.12 5.08 16.69
CA GLY A 35 -2.31 5.87 17.01
C GLY A 35 -2.98 5.42 18.30
N MET A 36 -2.98 4.11 18.58
CA MET A 36 -3.46 3.56 19.85
C MET A 36 -2.60 4.00 21.04
N MET A 37 -1.27 4.02 20.89
CA MET A 37 -0.35 4.39 21.97
C MET A 37 -0.37 5.90 22.27
N HIS A 38 -0.55 6.74 21.24
CA HIS A 38 -0.52 8.20 21.37
C HIS A 38 -1.92 8.85 21.48
N ARG A 39 -2.99 8.05 21.56
CA ARG A 39 -4.41 8.51 21.50
C ARG A 39 -4.66 9.46 20.34
N ALA A 40 -4.09 9.15 19.18
CA ALA A 40 -4.18 9.98 17.99
C ALA A 40 -5.16 9.35 16.99
N PRO A 41 -6.44 9.74 16.99
CA PRO A 41 -7.46 9.12 16.14
C PRO A 41 -7.21 9.35 14.64
N MET A 42 -6.46 10.40 14.26
CA MET A 42 -6.08 10.67 12.88
C MET A 42 -5.12 9.60 12.31
N GLU A 43 -4.22 9.04 13.13
CA GLU A 43 -3.35 7.92 12.73
C GLU A 43 -4.13 6.64 12.42
N ILE A 44 -5.25 6.41 13.11
CA ILE A 44 -6.13 5.26 12.86
C ILE A 44 -6.81 5.41 11.49
N ILE A 45 -7.27 6.61 11.15
CA ILE A 45 -7.88 6.90 9.85
C ILE A 45 -6.83 6.75 8.73
N ALA A 46 -5.61 7.27 8.94
CA ALA A 46 -4.51 7.11 7.99
C ALA A 46 -4.14 5.64 7.75
N ALA A 47 -4.24 4.77 8.76
CA ALA A 47 -4.03 3.34 8.60
C ALA A 47 -5.07 2.66 7.69
N VAL A 48 -6.32 3.12 7.70
CA VAL A 48 -7.37 2.65 6.78
C VAL A 48 -7.02 3.01 5.34
N TRP A 49 -6.47 4.21 5.10
CA TRP A 49 -6.01 4.60 3.77
C TRP A 49 -4.84 3.73 3.26
N LEU A 50 -3.98 3.25 4.16
CA LEU A 50 -2.90 2.30 3.81
C LEU A 50 -3.41 0.89 3.46
N MET A 51 -4.67 0.54 3.70
CA MET A 51 -5.25 -0.72 3.23
C MET A 51 -5.55 -0.71 1.72
N LEU A 52 -5.74 0.47 1.11
CA LEU A 52 -5.99 0.62 -0.33
C LEU A 52 -4.87 0.03 -1.22
N PRO A 53 -3.56 0.30 -0.99
CA PRO A 53 -2.50 -0.34 -1.77
C PRO A 53 -2.44 -1.86 -1.59
N VAL A 54 -2.77 -2.39 -0.40
CA VAL A 54 -2.84 -3.84 -0.16
C VAL A 54 -3.98 -4.46 -0.98
N ALA A 55 -5.16 -3.84 -0.94
CA ALA A 55 -6.31 -4.24 -1.74
C ALA A 55 -6.02 -4.13 -3.25
N ALA A 56 -5.33 -3.08 -3.68
CA ALA A 56 -4.94 -2.86 -5.07
C ALA A 56 -4.06 -4.01 -5.61
N VAL A 57 -3.09 -4.48 -4.83
CA VAL A 57 -2.25 -5.64 -5.23
C VAL A 57 -3.08 -6.93 -5.28
N ARG A 58 -4.04 -7.11 -4.37
CA ARG A 58 -4.95 -8.27 -4.40
C ARG A 58 -5.83 -8.25 -5.66
N VAL A 59 -6.39 -7.10 -5.99
CA VAL A 59 -7.25 -6.87 -7.17
C VAL A 59 -6.45 -6.95 -8.48
N ARG A 60 -5.16 -6.62 -8.47
CA ARG A 60 -4.24 -6.89 -9.59
C ARG A 60 -4.11 -8.38 -9.87
N SER A 61 -4.04 -9.20 -8.83
CA SER A 61 -3.92 -10.66 -8.98
C SER A 61 -5.17 -11.31 -9.55
N SER A 62 -6.33 -10.65 -9.44
CA SER A 62 -7.60 -11.05 -10.07
C SER A 62 -7.84 -10.46 -11.47
N GLY A 63 -6.83 -9.83 -12.09
CA GLY A 63 -6.90 -9.40 -13.49
C GLY A 63 -7.19 -7.92 -13.72
N ALA A 64 -7.23 -7.07 -12.68
CA ALA A 64 -7.51 -5.65 -12.85
C ALA A 64 -6.41 -4.89 -13.62
N GLY A 65 -6.85 -3.87 -14.37
CA GLY A 65 -6.00 -2.98 -15.14
C GLY A 65 -4.92 -2.29 -14.29
N ARG A 66 -3.69 -2.21 -14.83
CA ARG A 66 -2.52 -1.66 -14.13
C ARG A 66 -2.75 -0.23 -13.64
N ARG A 67 -3.50 0.58 -14.41
CA ARG A 67 -3.81 1.98 -14.08
C ARG A 67 -4.70 2.10 -12.84
N THR A 68 -5.73 1.25 -12.72
CA THR A 68 -6.65 1.26 -11.58
C THR A 68 -5.94 0.88 -10.29
N VAL A 69 -5.04 -0.11 -10.37
CA VAL A 69 -4.23 -0.59 -9.23
C VAL A 69 -3.23 0.47 -8.77
N LEU A 70 -2.54 1.12 -9.70
CA LEU A 70 -1.61 2.20 -9.36
C LEU A 70 -2.35 3.44 -8.82
N GLY A 71 -3.51 3.77 -9.39
CA GLY A 71 -4.33 4.90 -8.92
C GLY A 71 -4.82 4.69 -7.49
N THR A 72 -5.40 3.53 -7.19
CA THR A 72 -5.89 3.20 -5.83
C THR A 72 -4.76 3.15 -4.81
N ALA A 73 -3.60 2.58 -5.17
CA ALA A 73 -2.42 2.59 -4.31
C ALA A 73 -1.89 4.01 -4.06
N ALA A 74 -1.79 4.84 -5.11
CA ALA A 74 -1.30 6.21 -5.01
C ALA A 74 -2.20 7.08 -4.13
N VAL A 75 -3.52 6.97 -4.31
CA VAL A 75 -4.51 7.69 -3.50
C VAL A 75 -4.43 7.24 -2.03
N GLY A 76 -4.29 5.93 -1.77
CA GLY A 76 -4.09 5.40 -0.42
C GLY A 76 -2.87 5.97 0.29
N VAL A 77 -1.71 5.97 -0.38
CA VAL A 77 -0.46 6.49 0.17
C VAL A 77 -0.51 8.01 0.35
N ALA A 78 -1.05 8.75 -0.62
CA ALA A 78 -1.17 10.21 -0.54
C ALA A 78 -2.11 10.63 0.59
N GLY A 79 -3.26 9.97 0.75
CA GLY A 79 -4.21 10.23 1.82
C GLY A 79 -3.62 9.96 3.20
N ALA A 80 -2.95 8.81 3.37
CA ALA A 80 -2.27 8.49 4.62
C ALA A 80 -1.15 9.50 4.96
N GLY A 81 -0.35 9.89 3.96
CA GLY A 81 0.71 10.90 4.13
C GLY A 81 0.16 12.26 4.57
N LEU A 82 -0.89 12.76 3.90
CA LEU A 82 -1.53 14.02 4.24
C LEU A 82 -2.10 14.02 5.67
N LEU A 83 -2.77 12.93 6.07
CA LEU A 83 -3.32 12.81 7.42
C LEU A 83 -2.22 12.76 8.48
N THR A 84 -1.11 12.08 8.20
CA THR A 84 0.04 12.01 9.12
C THR A 84 0.70 13.39 9.25
N ILE A 85 0.90 14.10 8.13
CA ILE A 85 1.47 15.46 8.12
C ILE A 85 0.55 16.44 8.84
N ALA A 86 -0.75 16.39 8.57
CA ALA A 86 -1.74 17.23 9.25
C ALA A 86 -1.68 16.98 10.76
N GLN A 87 -1.66 15.72 11.20
CA GLN A 87 -1.56 15.42 12.62
C GLN A 87 -0.28 15.95 13.27
N ILE A 88 0.86 15.91 12.57
CA ILE A 88 2.13 16.48 13.06
C ILE A 88 2.05 18.00 13.17
N LEU A 89 1.39 18.68 12.22
CA LEU A 89 1.26 20.14 12.21
C LEU A 89 0.25 20.66 13.26
N TYR A 90 -0.77 19.87 13.60
CA TYR A 90 -1.80 20.22 14.57
C TYR A 90 -1.53 19.72 16.00
N ARG A 91 -0.38 19.07 16.23
CA ARG A 91 0.07 18.60 17.54
C ARG A 91 0.98 19.61 18.21
#